data_AF-A0A150USH9-F1
#
_entry.id   AF-A0A150USH9-F1
#
_cell.length_a   1.000
_cell.length_b   1.000
_cell.length_c   1.000
_cell.angle_alpha   90.00
_cell.angle_beta   90.00
_cell.angle_gamma   90.00
#
_symmetry.space_group_name_H-M   'P 1'
#
loop_
_entity.id
_entity.type
_entity.pdbx_description
1 polymer ?
#
loop_
_entity_poly.entity_id
_entity_poly.type
_entity_poly.pdbx_seq_one_letter_code
_entity_poly.pdbx_strand_id
1 'polypeptide(L)'
;MNASIRDSYALSESNIQEAIAAFQAKRCQSIRATARAFSVPLSTLHSRMAGSAPRRNAHESEQLLSNAEEKTLLRWITRLTRTVYPASPALGLEMAETIRRQRLQLSKQAPR
;
A
#
# COMPACT_ATOMS: atom_id res chain seq x y z
N MET A 1 -20.35 -23.41 -14.53
CA MET A 1 -21.05 -22.50 -13.59
C MET A 1 -20.15 -22.34 -12.39
N ASN A 2 -19.64 -21.13 -12.09
CA ASN A 2 -19.04 -20.69 -10.80
C ASN A 2 -18.57 -19.21 -10.91
N ALA A 3 -19.32 -18.40 -11.65
CA ALA A 3 -19.19 -16.95 -11.59
C ALA A 3 -20.12 -16.46 -10.46
N SER A 4 -19.66 -15.48 -9.67
CA SER A 4 -20.41 -14.80 -8.60
C SER A 4 -20.34 -15.44 -7.18
N ILE A 5 -19.11 -15.65 -6.68
CA ILE A 5 -18.84 -15.48 -5.24
C ILE A 5 -18.00 -14.21 -5.00
N ARG A 6 -17.51 -13.53 -6.06
CA ARG A 6 -16.57 -12.39 -5.98
C ARG A 6 -17.11 -11.13 -5.30
N ASP A 7 -18.42 -11.03 -5.08
CA ASP A 7 -19.07 -9.73 -4.89
C ASP A 7 -19.54 -9.42 -3.45
N SER A 8 -19.34 -10.30 -2.45
CA SER A 8 -19.86 -10.06 -1.08
C SER A 8 -18.82 -9.81 0.00
N TYR A 9 -17.52 -9.76 -0.31
CA TYR A 9 -16.48 -9.49 0.69
C TYR A 9 -15.94 -8.08 0.54
N ALA A 10 -16.20 -7.24 1.55
CA ALA A 10 -15.44 -6.02 1.79
C ALA A 10 -14.00 -6.42 2.19
N LEU A 11 -13.20 -6.76 1.18
CA LEU A 11 -11.83 -7.26 1.35
C LEU A 11 -10.88 -6.08 1.54
N SER A 12 -10.76 -5.61 2.78
CA SER A 12 -9.70 -4.68 3.16
C SER A 12 -8.41 -5.46 3.46
N GLU A 13 -7.27 -4.79 3.27
CA GLU A 13 -5.97 -5.34 3.70
C GLU A 13 -5.97 -5.61 5.22
N SER A 14 -6.68 -4.80 6.02
CA SER A 14 -6.79 -5.00 7.46
C SER A 14 -7.41 -6.35 7.80
N ASN A 15 -8.50 -6.75 7.12
CA ASN A 15 -9.17 -8.03 7.36
C ASN A 15 -8.25 -9.22 7.03
N ILE A 16 -7.43 -9.09 5.98
CA ILE A 16 -6.47 -10.13 5.60
C ILE A 16 -5.36 -10.23 6.66
N GLN A 17 -4.84 -9.10 7.16
CA GLN A 17 -3.79 -9.10 8.18
C GLN A 17 -4.29 -9.62 9.53
N GLU A 18 -5.51 -9.27 9.92
CA GLU A 18 -6.16 -9.81 11.12
C GLU A 18 -6.35 -11.33 11.02
N ALA A 19 -6.77 -11.83 9.85
CA ALA A 19 -6.90 -13.26 9.59
C ALA A 19 -5.54 -13.98 9.73
N ILE A 20 -4.47 -13.42 9.17
CA ILE A 20 -3.11 -13.97 9.30
C ILE A 20 -2.67 -13.98 10.76
N ALA A 21 -2.85 -12.87 11.49
CA ALA A 21 -2.50 -12.77 12.90
C ALA A 21 -3.28 -13.77 13.77
N ALA A 22 -4.57 -13.97 13.51
CA ALA A 22 -5.39 -14.94 14.22
C ALA A 22 -4.96 -16.39 13.94
N PHE A 23 -4.56 -16.70 12.71
CA PHE A 23 -4.00 -17.99 12.35
C PHE A 23 -2.65 -18.24 13.03
N GLN A 24 -1.75 -17.26 13.01
CA GLN A 24 -0.45 -17.33 13.70
C GLN A 24 -0.60 -17.49 15.23
N ALA A 25 -1.60 -16.82 15.81
CA ALA A 25 -1.97 -16.96 17.22
C ALA A 25 -2.70 -18.29 17.54
N LYS A 26 -2.79 -19.23 16.59
CA LYS A 26 -3.46 -20.53 16.71
C LYS A 26 -4.93 -20.46 17.15
N ARG A 27 -5.61 -19.32 16.92
CA ARG A 27 -7.05 -19.14 17.23
C ARG A 27 -7.95 -19.91 16.27
N CYS A 28 -7.44 -20.24 15.10
CA CYS A 28 -8.16 -20.99 14.07
C CYS A 28 -7.45 -22.30 13.76
N GLN A 29 -8.20 -23.38 13.60
CA GLN A 29 -7.66 -24.73 13.42
C GLN A 29 -7.09 -24.98 12.02
N SER A 30 -7.47 -24.19 11.01
CA SER A 30 -6.98 -24.32 9.64
C SER A 30 -7.12 -23.02 8.86
N ILE A 31 -6.33 -22.87 7.78
CA ILE A 31 -6.40 -21.71 6.87
C ILE A 31 -7.81 -21.56 6.29
N ARG A 32 -8.49 -22.67 5.97
CA ARG A 32 -9.87 -22.66 5.46
C ARG A 32 -10.88 -22.19 6.51
N ALA A 33 -10.70 -22.57 7.77
CA ALA A 33 -11.51 -22.08 8.87
C ALA A 33 -11.30 -20.58 9.10
N THR A 34 -10.04 -20.12 9.07
CA THR A 34 -9.69 -18.70 9.17
C THR A 34 -10.33 -17.89 8.03
N ALA A 35 -10.18 -18.35 6.78
CA ALA A 35 -10.76 -17.69 5.61
C ALA A 35 -12.28 -17.48 5.75
N ARG A 36 -13.00 -18.49 6.27
CA ARG A 36 -14.44 -18.39 6.54
C ARG A 36 -14.75 -17.45 7.70
N ALA A 37 -14.02 -17.54 8.81
CA ALA A 37 -14.25 -16.72 10.00
C ALA A 37 -14.06 -15.22 9.73
N PHE A 38 -13.08 -14.87 8.89
CA PHE A 38 -12.74 -13.48 8.54
C PHE A 38 -13.34 -13.03 7.21
N SER A 39 -14.19 -13.85 6.56
CA SER A 39 -14.79 -13.56 5.24
C SER A 39 -13.76 -13.15 4.17
N VAL A 40 -12.60 -13.81 4.17
CA VAL A 40 -11.52 -13.60 3.19
C VAL A 40 -11.47 -14.79 2.22
N PRO A 41 -11.35 -14.57 0.89
CA PRO A 41 -11.16 -15.66 -0.05
C PRO A 41 -9.92 -16.51 0.29
N LEU A 42 -10.07 -17.84 0.24
CA LEU A 42 -9.00 -18.77 0.60
C LEU A 42 -7.73 -18.55 -0.24
N SER A 43 -7.88 -18.32 -1.55
CA SER A 43 -6.76 -18.05 -2.45
C SER A 43 -6.00 -16.79 -2.05
N THR A 44 -6.71 -15.72 -1.71
CA THR A 44 -6.11 -14.47 -1.23
C THR A 44 -5.34 -14.69 0.07
N LEU A 45 -5.93 -15.36 1.05
CA LEU A 45 -5.26 -15.63 2.33
C LEU A 45 -4.00 -16.49 2.12
N HIS A 46 -4.09 -17.51 1.26
CA HIS A 46 -2.97 -18.38 0.95
C HIS A 46 -1.82 -17.63 0.25
N SER A 47 -2.11 -16.86 -0.81
CA SER A 47 -1.13 -16.02 -1.49
C SER A 47 -0.48 -15.03 -0.53
N ARG A 48 -1.27 -14.44 0.38
CA ARG A 48 -0.77 -13.45 1.33
C ARG A 48 0.13 -14.06 2.39
N MET A 49 -0.20 -15.25 2.88
CA MET A 49 0.68 -16.03 3.76
C MET A 49 1.97 -16.49 3.08
N ALA A 50 1.94 -16.73 1.77
CA ALA A 50 3.12 -17.03 0.97
C ALA A 50 4.01 -15.78 0.69
N GLY A 51 3.64 -14.60 1.20
CA GLY A 51 4.43 -13.38 1.09
C GLY A 51 4.07 -12.48 -0.11
N SER A 52 3.01 -12.77 -0.86
CA SER A 52 2.57 -11.87 -1.94
C SER A 52 2.26 -10.48 -1.40
N ALA A 53 2.82 -9.42 -1.99
CA ALA A 53 2.61 -8.04 -1.58
C ALA A 53 1.11 -7.62 -1.67
N PRO A 54 0.65 -6.67 -0.84
CA PRO A 54 -0.69 -6.14 -1.01
C PRO A 54 -0.74 -5.36 -2.33
N ARG A 55 -1.91 -5.33 -2.98
CA ARG A 55 -2.07 -4.66 -4.28
C ARG A 55 -1.55 -3.22 -4.28
N ARG A 56 -1.68 -2.51 -3.15
CA ARG A 56 -1.20 -1.13 -2.98
C ARG A 56 0.33 -1.00 -3.04
N ASN A 57 1.07 -2.02 -2.63
CA ASN A 57 2.54 -1.98 -2.62
C ASN A 57 3.15 -2.78 -3.77
N ALA A 58 2.35 -3.56 -4.51
CA ALA A 58 2.85 -4.39 -5.61
C ALA A 58 3.60 -3.58 -6.68
N HIS A 59 3.23 -2.31 -6.87
CA HIS A 59 3.85 -1.40 -7.84
C HIS A 59 4.84 -0.41 -7.21
N GLU A 60 5.20 -0.57 -5.93
CA GLU A 60 6.10 0.38 -5.24
C GLU A 60 7.47 0.48 -5.92
N SER A 61 8.00 -0.63 -6.47
CA SER A 61 9.27 -0.64 -7.21
C SER A 61 9.20 0.06 -8.57
N GLU A 62 8.01 0.22 -9.14
CA GLU A 62 7.78 0.86 -10.44
C GLU A 62 7.53 2.37 -10.29
N GLN A 63 7.31 2.87 -9.07
CA GLN A 63 7.05 4.28 -8.80
C GLN A 63 8.32 5.13 -8.97
N LEU A 64 8.15 6.31 -9.56
CA LEU A 64 9.23 7.29 -9.72
C LEU A 64 9.63 7.92 -8.38
N LEU A 65 8.65 8.12 -7.51
CA LEU A 65 8.82 8.54 -6.13
C LEU A 65 8.54 7.35 -5.22
N SER A 66 9.36 7.19 -4.20
CA SER A 66 9.05 6.27 -3.10
C SER A 66 7.82 6.73 -2.32
N ASN A 67 7.15 5.81 -1.65
CA ASN A 67 6.02 6.11 -0.76
C ASN A 67 6.34 7.22 0.28
N ALA A 68 7.58 7.30 0.75
CA ALA A 68 8.00 8.34 1.69
C ALA A 68 8.10 9.73 1.02
N GLU A 69 8.60 9.78 -0.22
CA GLU A 69 8.66 10.99 -1.03
C GLU A 69 7.26 11.48 -1.41
N GLU A 70 6.36 10.58 -1.81
CA GLU A 70 4.96 10.92 -2.08
C GLU A 70 4.24 11.46 -0.84
N LYS A 71 4.46 10.89 0.35
CA LYS A 71 3.94 11.42 1.61
C LYS A 71 4.45 12.83 1.89
N THR A 72 5.69 13.13 1.53
CA THR A 72 6.30 14.46 1.69
C THR A 72 5.63 15.46 0.74
N LEU A 73 5.46 15.08 -0.53
CA LEU A 73 4.75 15.87 -1.53
C LEU A 73 3.30 16.16 -1.10
N LEU A 74 2.58 15.14 -0.62
CA LEU A 74 1.20 15.28 -0.14
C LEU A 74 1.09 16.22 1.05
N ARG A 75 2.01 16.14 2.03
CA ARG A 75 2.05 17.08 3.15
C ARG A 75 2.23 18.52 2.68
N TRP A 76 3.08 18.73 1.67
CA TRP A 76 3.34 20.04 1.10
C TRP A 76 2.13 20.61 0.37
N ILE A 77 1.51 19.81 -0.51
CA ILE A 77 0.27 20.16 -1.22
C ILE A 77 -0.84 20.46 -0.22
N THR A 78 -1.04 19.59 0.77
CA THR A 78 -2.08 19.78 1.81
C THR A 78 -1.86 21.09 2.57
N ARG A 79 -0.61 21.44 2.89
CA ARG A 79 -0.29 22.70 3.55
C ARG A 79 -0.60 23.89 2.65
N LEU A 80 -0.26 23.84 1.37
CA LEU A 80 -0.56 24.90 0.40
C LEU A 80 -2.07 25.07 0.20
N THR A 81 -2.81 23.99 0.04
CA THR A 81 -4.27 24.03 -0.15
C THR A 81 -5.01 24.58 1.07
N ARG A 82 -4.41 24.50 2.27
CA ARG A 82 -4.95 25.15 3.49
C ARG A 82 -4.69 26.65 3.53
N THR A 83 -3.80 27.16 2.67
CA THR A 83 -3.60 28.59 2.47
C THR A 83 -4.48 29.11 1.34
N VAL A 84 -4.48 30.42 1.11
CA VAL A 84 -5.25 31.08 0.04
C VAL A 84 -4.74 30.69 -1.38
N TYR A 85 -3.62 29.95 -1.46
CA TYR A 85 -2.98 29.55 -2.70
C TYR A 85 -3.01 28.02 -2.86
N PRO A 86 -4.07 27.45 -3.48
CA PRO A 86 -4.09 26.03 -3.78
C PRO A 86 -2.91 25.68 -4.70
N ALA A 87 -2.24 24.56 -4.41
CA ALA A 87 -1.13 24.11 -5.25
C ALA A 87 -1.62 23.84 -6.67
N SER A 88 -1.08 24.59 -7.64
CA SER A 88 -1.29 24.27 -9.06
C SER A 88 -0.69 22.88 -9.37
N PRO A 89 -1.32 22.08 -10.25
CA PRO A 89 -0.75 20.82 -10.71
C PRO A 89 0.70 20.95 -11.21
N ALA A 90 1.03 22.06 -11.88
CA ALA A 90 2.40 22.34 -12.35
C ALA A 90 3.39 22.44 -11.18
N LEU A 91 3.04 23.19 -10.13
CA LEU A 91 3.85 23.30 -8.92
C LEU A 91 4.02 21.94 -8.23
N GLY A 92 2.97 21.10 -8.23
CA GLY A 92 3.05 19.73 -7.73
C GLY A 92 4.08 18.87 -8.46
N LEU A 93 4.16 18.99 -9.79
CA LEU A 93 5.14 18.27 -10.61
C LEU A 93 6.57 18.78 -10.37
N GLU A 94 6.78 20.09 -10.31
CA GLU A 94 8.09 20.67 -10.01
C GLU A 94 8.62 20.22 -8.64
N MET A 95 7.74 20.20 -7.64
CA MET A 95 8.10 19.73 -6.30
C MET A 95 8.41 18.23 -6.28
N ALA A 96 7.63 17.41 -6.98
CA ALA A 96 7.90 15.99 -7.15
C ALA A 96 9.29 15.75 -7.77
N GLU A 97 9.62 16.45 -8.85
CA GLU A 97 10.93 16.36 -9.48
C GLU A 97 12.06 16.81 -8.55
N THR A 98 11.84 17.88 -7.79
CA THR A 98 12.82 18.40 -6.83
C THR A 98 13.16 17.35 -5.78
N ILE A 99 12.14 16.73 -5.18
CA ILE A 99 12.31 15.64 -4.20
C ILE A 99 13.11 14.48 -4.82
N ARG A 100 12.73 14.04 -6.03
CA ARG A 100 13.42 12.96 -6.74
C ARG A 100 14.90 13.29 -7.00
N ARG A 101 15.21 14.52 -7.45
CA ARG A 101 16.59 14.95 -7.72
C ARG A 101 17.43 14.98 -6.45
N GLN A 102 16.88 15.45 -5.33
CA GLN A 102 17.56 15.45 -4.04
C GLN A 102 17.96 14.04 -3.60
N ARG A 103 17.07 13.05 -3.72
CA ARG A 103 17.40 11.64 -3.44
C ARG A 103 18.58 11.15 -4.29
N LEU A 104 18.55 11.45 -5.60
CA LEU A 104 19.64 11.06 -6.52
C LEU A 104 20.97 11.73 -6.20
N GLN A 105 20.95 12.96 -5.67
CA GLN A 105 22.18 13.63 -5.22
C GLN A 105 22.73 12.99 -3.95
N LEU A 106 21.87 12.73 -2.96
CA LEU A 106 22.26 12.06 -1.71
C LEU A 106 22.82 10.66 -1.96
N SER A 107 22.21 9.89 -2.87
CA SER A 107 22.73 8.56 -3.24
C SER A 107 24.10 8.61 -3.91
N LYS A 108 24.44 9.71 -4.59
CA LYS A 108 25.77 9.92 -5.20
C LYS A 108 26.83 10.34 -4.17
N GLN A 109 26.43 10.92 -3.05
CA GLN A 109 27.32 11.49 -2.03
C GLN A 109 27.64 10.52 -0.89
N ALA A 110 26.91 9.40 -0.74
CA ALA A 110 27.19 8.42 0.30
C ALA A 110 28.55 7.72 0.06
N PRO A 111 29.51 7.73 1.02
CA PRO A 111 30.73 6.95 0.90
C PRO A 111 30.40 5.45 0.89
N ARG A 112 31.06 4.70 0.01
CA ARG A 112 30.96 3.23 -0.11
C ARG A 112 31.53 2.52 1.10
#